data_AF-A0A9D8NCK2-F1
#
_entry.id   AF-A0A9D8NCK2-F1
#
_cell.length_a   1.000
_cell.length_b   1.000
_cell.length_c   1.000
_cell.angle_alpha   90.00
_cell.angle_beta   90.00
_cell.angle_gamma   90.00
#
_symmetry.space_group_name_H-M   'P 1'
#
loop_
_entity.id
_entity.type
_entity.pdbx_description
1 polymer ?
#
loop_
_entity_poly.entity_id
_entity_poly.type
_entity_poly.pdbx_seq_one_letter_code
_entity_poly.pdbx_strand_id
1 'polypeptide(L)'
;NDSKMFPYVSGVQCKVFFDKNDTTVLKDLQLLTPDGKKLNTKKLYKVITSSYVASICDSPRKDQGQSINRTTADLIIRFLEKQPSISYQGQKRITFATK
;
A
#
# COMPACT_ATOMS: atom_id res chain seq x y z
N ASN A 1 14.46 -4.40 -13.50
CA ASN A 1 14.12 -5.81 -13.22
C ASN A 1 12.92 -5.78 -12.29
N ASP A 2 11.79 -5.28 -12.82
CA ASP A 2 10.74 -4.59 -12.04
C ASP A 2 9.52 -5.48 -11.77
N SER A 3 9.56 -6.73 -12.26
CA SER A 3 8.44 -7.67 -12.29
C SER A 3 8.05 -8.26 -10.92
N LYS A 4 8.69 -7.84 -9.82
CA LYS A 4 8.43 -8.36 -8.46
C LYS A 4 8.24 -7.28 -7.40
N MET A 5 7.97 -6.02 -7.78
CA MET A 5 7.84 -4.95 -6.78
C MET A 5 6.42 -4.84 -6.24
N PHE A 6 6.23 -5.25 -4.98
CA PHE A 6 4.98 -4.98 -4.25
C PHE A 6 4.85 -3.48 -3.96
N PRO A 7 3.64 -2.90 -4.03
CA PRO A 7 3.43 -1.47 -3.81
C PRO A 7 3.75 -1.11 -2.36
N TYR A 8 4.46 0.01 -2.16
CA TYR A 8 4.63 0.59 -0.83
C TYR A 8 3.29 1.09 -0.29
N VAL A 9 3.02 0.80 0.98
CA VAL A 9 1.73 1.09 1.63
C VAL A 9 1.85 1.98 2.86
N SER A 10 0.77 2.70 3.16
CA SER A 10 0.62 3.48 4.38
C SER A 10 -0.77 3.29 4.98
N GLY A 11 -0.87 3.34 6.30
CA GLY A 11 -2.12 3.09 7.04
C GLY A 11 -2.53 1.62 7.14
N VAL A 12 -1.77 0.70 6.53
CA VAL A 12 -1.95 -0.76 6.61
C VAL A 12 -0.58 -1.45 6.65
N GLN A 13 -0.57 -2.70 7.10
CA GLN A 13 0.55 -3.62 6.95
C GLN A 13 0.12 -4.81 6.09
N CYS A 14 1.06 -5.38 5.35
CA CYS A 14 0.84 -6.49 4.43
C CYS A 14 1.77 -7.66 4.77
N LYS A 15 1.21 -8.86 4.86
CA LYS A 15 1.97 -10.11 4.81
C LYS A 15 1.65 -10.83 3.51
N VAL A 16 2.69 -11.03 2.71
CA VAL A 16 2.61 -11.63 1.37
C VAL A 16 3.20 -13.03 1.47
N PHE A 17 2.43 -14.04 1.07
CA PHE A 17 2.87 -15.42 1.06
C PHE A 17 2.94 -15.91 -0.38
N PHE A 18 4.13 -16.31 -0.82
CA PHE A 18 4.33 -16.98 -2.10
C PHE A 18 4.31 -18.51 -1.94
N ASP A 19 4.10 -19.23 -3.03
CA ASP A 19 4.23 -20.69 -3.06
C ASP A 19 5.69 -21.08 -2.73
N LYS A 20 5.86 -22.13 -1.90
CA LYS A 20 7.17 -22.66 -1.54
C LYS A 20 7.96 -23.21 -2.73
N ASN A 21 7.28 -23.80 -3.70
CA ASN A 21 7.86 -24.40 -4.90
C ASN A 21 8.01 -23.39 -6.04
N ASP A 22 7.20 -22.32 -6.05
CA ASP A 22 7.28 -21.24 -7.02
C ASP A 22 7.04 -19.85 -6.41
N THR A 23 8.14 -19.12 -6.16
CA THR A 23 8.09 -17.76 -5.60
C THR A 23 7.47 -16.70 -6.52
N THR A 24 7.09 -17.06 -7.75
CA THR A 24 6.32 -16.17 -8.65
C THR A 24 4.81 -16.27 -8.42
N VAL A 25 4.35 -17.34 -7.77
CA VAL A 25 2.94 -17.58 -7.49
C VAL A 25 2.58 -17.01 -6.12
N LEU A 26 1.71 -16.00 -6.10
CA LEU A 26 1.12 -15.48 -4.87
C LEU A 26 0.08 -16.48 -4.32
N LYS A 27 0.27 -16.96 -3.09
CA LYS A 27 -0.64 -17.89 -2.40
C LYS A 27 -1.62 -17.21 -1.47
N ASP A 28 -1.16 -16.23 -0.70
CA ASP A 28 -1.98 -15.56 0.29
C ASP A 28 -1.50 -14.11 0.48
N LEU A 29 -2.46 -13.23 0.80
CA LEU A 29 -2.22 -11.83 1.10
C LEU A 29 -3.03 -11.45 2.33
N GLN A 30 -2.35 -11.15 3.43
CA GLN A 30 -2.98 -10.72 4.67
C GLN A 30 -2.79 -9.22 4.85
N LEU A 31 -3.90 -8.49 4.80
CA LEU A 31 -3.95 -7.07 5.13
C LEU A 31 -4.21 -6.92 6.62
N LEU A 32 -3.37 -6.14 7.29
CA LEU A 32 -3.46 -5.86 8.70
C LEU A 32 -3.60 -4.34 8.91
N THR A 33 -4.35 -3.98 9.94
CA THR A 33 -4.39 -2.61 10.47
C THR A 33 -3.04 -2.25 11.11
N PRO A 34 -2.76 -0.96 11.39
CA PRO A 34 -1.49 -0.56 12.02
C PRO A 34 -1.22 -1.20 13.38
N ASP A 35 -2.27 -1.58 14.12
CA ASP A 35 -2.23 -2.31 15.38
C ASP A 35 -2.12 -3.85 15.20
N GLY A 36 -1.94 -4.34 13.97
CA GLY A 36 -1.67 -5.75 13.66
C GLY A 36 -2.91 -6.65 13.56
N LYS A 37 -4.13 -6.11 13.66
CA LYS A 37 -5.37 -6.88 13.50
C LYS A 37 -5.69 -7.10 12.03
N LYS A 38 -6.44 -8.15 11.70
CA LYS A 38 -6.89 -8.38 10.32
C LYS A 38 -7.78 -7.25 9.85
N LEU A 39 -7.49 -6.70 8.68
CA LEU A 39 -8.33 -5.70 8.03
C LEU A 39 -9.69 -6.32 7.70
N ASN A 40 -10.79 -5.66 8.09
CA ASN A 40 -12.13 -6.13 7.74
C ASN A 40 -12.39 -5.87 6.25
N THR A 41 -12.38 -6.92 5.43
CA THR A 41 -12.57 -6.86 3.97
C THR A 41 -14.01 -6.58 3.54
N LYS A 42 -14.99 -6.68 4.45
CA LYS A 42 -16.40 -6.34 4.17
C LYS A 42 -16.69 -4.85 4.32
N LYS A 43 -15.74 -4.06 4.82
CA LYS A 43 -15.89 -2.62 5.04
C LYS A 43 -15.36 -1.83 3.84
N LEU A 44 -16.02 -0.71 3.53
CA LEU A 44 -15.53 0.25 2.54
C LEU A 44 -14.49 1.18 3.18
N TYR A 45 -13.36 1.37 2.51
CA TYR A 45 -12.30 2.29 2.93
C TYR A 45 -12.07 3.37 1.89
N LYS A 46 -11.75 4.58 2.34
CA LYS A 46 -11.21 5.63 1.49
C LYS A 46 -9.70 5.44 1.38
N VAL A 47 -9.20 5.40 0.15
CA VAL A 47 -7.77 5.23 -0.14
C VAL A 47 -7.29 6.36 -1.04
N ILE A 48 -6.00 6.69 -0.94
CA ILE A 48 -5.33 7.65 -1.83
C ILE A 48 -4.25 6.87 -2.56
N THR A 49 -4.19 7.06 -3.89
CA THR A 49 -3.14 6.51 -4.75
C THR A 49 -2.70 7.57 -5.76
N SER A 50 -1.60 7.35 -6.47
CA SER A 50 -1.18 8.27 -7.53
C SER A 50 -2.17 8.24 -8.70
N SER A 51 -2.29 9.37 -9.41
CA SER A 51 -3.14 9.47 -10.60
C SER A 51 -2.77 8.44 -11.68
N TYR A 52 -1.47 8.11 -11.79
CA TYR A 52 -0.97 7.08 -12.68
C TYR A 52 -1.56 5.69 -12.35
N VAL A 53 -1.45 5.23 -11.10
CA VAL A 53 -2.01 3.93 -10.70
C VAL A 53 -3.52 3.90 -10.86
N ALA A 54 -4.19 5.01 -10.58
CA ALA A 54 -5.64 5.13 -10.78
C ALA A 54 -6.06 5.05 -12.27
N SER A 55 -5.19 5.42 -13.22
CA SER A 55 -5.53 5.37 -14.65
C SER A 55 -5.22 4.03 -15.32
N ILE A 56 -4.28 3.25 -14.79
CA ILE A 56 -3.83 1.99 -15.42
C ILE A 56 -4.33 0.73 -14.72
N CYS A 57 -4.67 0.79 -13.43
CA CYS A 57 -5.12 -0.39 -12.69
C CYS A 57 -6.64 -0.46 -12.65
N ASP A 58 -7.17 -1.58 -13.12
CA ASP A 58 -8.58 -1.90 -12.94
C ASP A 58 -8.80 -2.34 -11.48
N SER A 59 -9.16 -1.39 -10.64
CA SER A 59 -9.52 -1.61 -9.23
C SER A 59 -11.04 -1.55 -9.14
N PRO A 60 -11.72 -2.62 -8.70
CA PRO A 60 -13.15 -2.56 -8.42
C PRO A 60 -13.42 -1.47 -7.40
N ARG A 61 -14.11 -0.42 -7.83
CA ARG A 61 -14.46 0.76 -7.02
C ARG A 61 -15.95 1.01 -7.13
N LYS A 62 -16.57 1.37 -6.00
CA LYS A 62 -17.99 1.75 -5.99
C LYS A 62 -18.23 3.15 -6.56
N ASP A 63 -17.19 3.98 -6.60
CA ASP A 63 -17.21 5.34 -7.14
C ASP A 63 -16.04 5.53 -8.12
N GLN A 64 -16.12 6.56 -8.97
CA GLN A 64 -15.07 6.88 -9.94
C GLN A 64 -13.79 7.44 -9.28
N GLY A 65 -13.76 7.59 -7.96
CA GLY A 65 -12.75 8.36 -7.24
C GLY A 65 -12.85 9.86 -7.55
N GLN A 66 -12.12 10.66 -6.78
CA GLN A 66 -12.01 12.09 -7.03
C GLN A 66 -10.54 12.51 -6.95
N SER A 67 -10.13 13.40 -7.87
CA SER A 67 -8.85 14.07 -7.75
C SER A 67 -8.85 14.96 -6.51
N ILE A 68 -7.77 14.89 -5.73
CA ILE A 68 -7.55 15.79 -4.60
C ILE A 68 -6.95 17.14 -5.04
N ASN A 69 -6.72 17.35 -6.35
CA ASN A 69 -6.18 18.59 -6.95
C ASN A 69 -4.90 19.09 -6.26
N ARG A 70 -4.04 18.14 -5.89
CA ARG A 70 -2.73 18.36 -5.28
C ARG A 70 -1.68 17.57 -6.02
N THR A 71 -0.51 18.16 -6.21
CA THR A 71 0.63 17.40 -6.72
C THR A 71 1.20 16.52 -5.61
N THR A 72 1.78 15.38 -5.97
CA THR A 72 2.48 14.52 -5.01
C THR A 72 3.62 15.29 -4.32
N ALA A 73 4.30 16.19 -5.04
CA ALA A 73 5.35 17.06 -4.49
C ALA A 73 4.81 17.97 -3.38
N ASP A 74 3.67 18.65 -3.59
CA ASP A 74 3.05 19.51 -2.56
C ASP A 74 2.72 18.72 -1.29
N LEU A 75 2.25 17.48 -1.43
CA LEU A 75 1.92 16.63 -0.29
C LEU A 75 3.16 16.25 0.51
N ILE A 76 4.28 15.97 -0.18
CA ILE A 76 5.55 15.66 0.46
C ILE A 76 6.10 16.90 1.15
N ILE A 77 6.17 18.05 0.47
CA ILE A 77 6.65 19.31 1.06
C ILE A 77 5.89 19.63 2.35
N ARG A 78 4.55 19.61 2.31
CA ARG A 78 3.71 19.85 3.48
C ARG A 78 3.91 18.85 4.61
N PHE A 79 4.23 17.61 4.28
CA PHE A 79 4.55 16.59 5.28
C PHE A 79 5.89 16.91 5.96
N LEU A 80 6.92 17.25 5.18
CA LEU A 80 8.25 17.61 5.67
C LEU A 80 8.24 18.90 6.50
N GLU A 81 7.47 19.92 6.07
CA GLU A 81 7.31 21.18 6.82
C GLU A 81 6.73 20.98 8.22
N LYS A 82 5.86 19.98 8.41
CA LYS A 82 5.24 19.66 9.70
C LYS A 82 6.07 18.72 10.56
N GLN A 83 7.02 18.03 9.97
CA GLN A 83 7.77 16.95 10.59
C GLN A 83 9.27 17.31 10.59
N PRO A 84 9.76 18.04 11.61
CA PRO A 84 11.12 18.61 11.60
C PRO A 84 12.24 17.57 11.60
N SER A 85 11.93 16.32 11.96
CA SER A 85 12.84 15.18 11.88
C SER A 85 12.06 13.93 11.49
N ILE A 86 12.65 13.10 10.63
CA ILE A 86 12.02 11.85 10.18
C ILE A 86 12.99 10.71 10.34
N SER A 87 12.56 9.66 11.07
CA SER A 87 13.26 8.39 11.14
C SER A 87 12.44 7.32 10.46
N TYR A 88 12.99 6.75 9.38
CA TYR A 88 12.41 5.62 8.66
C TYR A 88 13.00 4.28 9.12
N GLN A 89 13.97 4.29 10.03
CA GLN A 89 14.76 3.12 10.38
C GLN A 89 13.88 2.04 11.02
N GLY A 90 14.02 0.81 10.51
CA GLY A 90 13.28 -0.36 11.00
C GLY A 90 11.80 -0.41 10.60
N GLN A 91 11.24 0.61 9.96
CA GLN A 91 9.83 0.61 9.56
C GLN A 91 9.61 -0.30 8.34
N LYS A 92 9.01 -1.48 8.57
CA LYS A 92 8.58 -2.40 7.51
C LYS A 92 7.07 -2.60 7.59
N ARG A 93 6.38 -2.24 6.51
CA ARG A 93 4.92 -2.42 6.37
C ARG A 93 4.56 -3.57 5.44
N ILE A 94 5.55 -4.17 4.78
CA ILE A 94 5.38 -5.31 3.90
C ILE A 94 6.37 -6.38 4.35
N THR A 95 5.87 -7.58 4.54
CA THR A 95 6.68 -8.76 4.87
C THR A 95 6.38 -9.87 3.89
N PHE A 96 7.42 -10.56 3.46
CA PHE A 96 7.33 -11.66 2.51
C PHE A 96 7.66 -12.97 3.23
N ALA A 97 6.89 -14.00 2.94
CA ALA A 97 7.09 -15.35 3.43
C ALA A 97 6.72 -16.36 2.33
N THR A 98 7.07 -17.62 2.53
CA THR A 98 6.61 -18.73 1.71
C THR A 98 5.64 -19.60 2.51
N LYS A 99 4.63 -20.18 1.84
CA LYS A 99 3.62 -21.02 2.48
C LYS A 99 3.43 -22.34 1.75
#